data_AF-A0A948DGA3-F1
#
_entry.id   AF-A0A948DGA3-F1
#
_cell.length_a   1.000
_cell.length_b   1.000
_cell.length_c   1.000
_cell.angle_alpha   90.00
_cell.angle_beta   90.00
_cell.angle_gamma   90.00
#
_symmetry.space_group_name_H-M   'P 1'
#
loop_
_entity.id
_entity.type
_entity.pdbx_description
1 polymer ?
#
loop_
_entity_poly.entity_id
_entity_poly.type
_entity_poly.pdbx_seq_one_letter_code
_entity_poly.pdbx_strand_id
1 'polypeptide(L)'
;MRWFEEHDLETMTVPVIERIESRIRSGDIDGALALCEDLTDERIILHDLLAEAATALATWLARELGEDSLYEAFVFVFEQSAVRQVYSLVATGADRGIEAAMLARNCWVAHSCSGAGEHGGCFEILEDDEKFTFVMDPCGSGGRMWRKGLYEGSEGFALTECAHPWSYNRRGFPAYCTHCAVLNELLPYRHLGYFTWPVEPPADAAGPCRWYVYKDRLGVPARFYERFGLDAPSPVRRPGKDRGRYFTREQLERMAESTPSGIMRTLDRGDLTGALRLCRRRGGEFLFLFNLYVNALACCMDLIARKSGEDGLGSALDYVYTSCIEKQIVGIARSGNLAEAVRFLTGELFLAGTCGGSGIPRSRIRVVEGDSAVTIVLDPCPAAGKLLMRGSYDEPGRYAGRRERSEDAVLRMAVRARPPRAVMDRAVFPLVDYITETRKPRGLARLERAHYWTMGKSGVPSMCALCLSALARSGSDRLGVSPPTGPDGRCTWRFRK
;
A
#
# COMPACT_ATOMS: atom_id res chain seq x y z
N MET A 1 -4.89 38.72 1.98
CA MET A 1 -5.51 38.20 3.22
C MET A 1 -4.77 36.95 3.66
N ARG A 2 -4.56 36.76 4.97
CA ARG A 2 -4.00 35.52 5.54
C ARG A 2 -5.13 34.49 5.66
N TRP A 3 -4.89 33.27 5.24
CA TRP A 3 -5.82 32.13 5.23
C TRP A 3 -5.68 31.29 6.49
N PHE A 4 -4.48 31.22 7.08
CA PHE A 4 -4.16 30.34 8.20
C PHE A 4 -3.49 31.09 9.35
N GLU A 5 -3.89 30.77 10.58
CA GLU A 5 -3.14 31.15 11.77
C GLU A 5 -1.85 30.32 11.88
N GLU A 6 -0.86 30.77 12.66
CA GLU A 6 0.40 30.02 12.82
C GLU A 6 0.16 28.60 13.36
N HIS A 7 -0.76 28.48 14.32
CA HIS A 7 -1.16 27.20 14.89
C HIS A 7 -1.80 26.25 13.87
N ASP A 8 -2.52 26.78 12.88
CA ASP A 8 -3.08 25.98 11.79
C ASP A 8 -1.96 25.38 10.93
N LEU A 9 -1.00 26.21 10.53
CA LEU A 9 0.13 25.81 9.69
C LEU A 9 0.97 24.72 10.37
N GLU A 10 1.20 24.84 11.67
CA GLU A 10 1.87 23.82 12.47
C GLU A 10 1.05 22.52 12.49
N THR A 11 -0.22 22.59 12.90
CA THR A 11 -1.08 21.40 13.09
C THR A 11 -1.28 20.61 11.79
N MET A 12 -1.39 21.30 10.66
CA MET A 12 -1.52 20.67 9.34
C MET A 12 -0.30 19.84 8.92
N THR A 13 0.86 20.04 9.56
CA THR A 13 2.11 19.33 9.21
C THR A 13 2.48 18.22 10.18
N VAL A 14 1.70 18.03 11.26
CA VAL A 14 1.97 17.03 12.30
C VAL A 14 0.99 15.87 12.17
N PRO A 15 1.45 14.63 11.91
CA PRO A 15 0.57 13.47 11.79
C PRO A 15 -0.33 13.26 13.02
N VAL A 16 -1.54 12.73 12.81
CA VAL A 16 -2.52 12.55 13.91
C VAL A 16 -1.94 11.70 15.05
N ILE A 17 -1.18 10.65 14.72
CA ILE A 17 -0.53 9.79 15.72
C ILE A 17 0.48 10.54 16.62
N GLU A 18 1.18 11.54 16.09
CA GLU A 18 2.10 12.37 16.87
C GLU A 18 1.34 13.36 17.75
N ARG A 19 0.20 13.88 17.27
CA ARG A 19 -0.72 14.71 18.05
C ARG A 19 -1.32 13.92 19.23
N ILE A 20 -1.74 12.66 19.01
CA ILE A 20 -2.19 11.75 20.07
C ILE A 20 -1.09 11.58 21.12
N GLU A 21 0.15 11.28 20.70
CA GLU A 21 1.27 11.13 21.63
C GLU A 21 1.51 12.40 22.47
N SER A 22 1.41 13.58 21.86
CA SER A 22 1.55 14.86 22.58
C SER A 22 0.47 15.03 23.66
N ARG A 23 -0.79 14.75 23.32
CA ARG A 23 -1.94 14.87 24.24
C ARG A 23 -1.85 13.90 25.42
N ILE A 24 -1.44 12.65 25.17
CA ILE A 24 -1.20 11.67 26.24
C ILE A 24 -0.10 12.16 27.19
N ARG A 25 1.00 12.74 26.66
CA ARG A 25 2.11 13.26 27.48
C ARG A 25 1.71 14.49 28.31
N SER A 26 0.78 15.31 27.82
CA SER A 26 0.26 16.47 28.56
C SER A 26 -0.87 16.12 29.53
N GLY A 27 -1.31 14.85 29.58
CA GLY A 27 -2.42 14.40 30.42
C GLY A 27 -3.81 14.72 29.86
N ASP A 28 -3.91 15.17 28.60
CA ASP A 28 -5.17 15.45 27.92
C ASP A 28 -5.70 14.17 27.26
N ILE A 29 -6.33 13.32 28.08
CA ILE A 29 -6.81 12.00 27.63
C ILE A 29 -8.03 12.13 26.71
N ASP A 30 -8.95 13.04 27.03
CA ASP A 30 -10.13 13.29 26.21
C ASP A 30 -9.73 13.79 24.82
N GLY A 31 -8.77 14.71 24.73
CA GLY A 31 -8.20 15.15 23.47
C GLY A 31 -7.46 14.04 22.72
N ALA A 32 -6.80 13.11 23.42
CA ALA A 32 -6.18 11.95 22.78
C ALA A 32 -7.20 10.96 22.22
N LEU A 33 -8.32 10.74 22.91
CA LEU A 33 -9.42 9.88 22.47
C LEU A 33 -10.12 10.45 21.24
N ALA A 34 -10.41 11.76 21.22
CA ALA A 34 -10.99 12.43 20.06
C ALA A 34 -10.10 12.28 18.81
N LEU A 35 -8.77 12.42 18.97
CA LEU A 35 -7.84 12.23 17.86
C LEU A 35 -7.72 10.77 17.39
N CYS A 36 -8.12 9.78 18.20
CA CYS A 36 -8.18 8.39 17.73
C CYS A 36 -9.32 8.17 16.73
N GLU A 37 -10.40 8.93 16.84
CA GLU A 37 -11.46 8.98 15.82
C GLU A 37 -10.91 9.59 14.53
N ASP A 38 -10.22 10.72 14.59
CA ASP A 38 -9.55 11.32 13.41
C ASP A 38 -8.54 10.34 12.74
N LEU A 39 -7.81 9.56 13.53
CA LEU A 39 -6.83 8.57 13.03
C LEU A 39 -7.50 7.40 12.29
N THR A 40 -8.78 7.13 12.58
CA THR A 40 -9.57 6.11 11.88
C THR A 40 -9.78 6.53 10.43
N ASP A 41 -10.03 7.81 10.19
CA ASP A 41 -10.35 8.34 8.87
C ASP A 41 -9.13 8.86 8.08
N GLU A 42 -8.04 9.28 8.75
CA GLU A 42 -6.84 9.92 8.15
C GLU A 42 -6.33 9.25 6.86
N ARG A 43 -6.48 7.93 6.75
CA ARG A 43 -5.89 7.13 5.66
C ARG A 43 -6.88 6.69 4.60
N ILE A 44 -8.19 6.82 4.83
CA ILE A 44 -9.17 6.13 3.98
C ILE A 44 -9.20 6.70 2.57
N ILE A 45 -9.13 8.04 2.44
CA ILE A 45 -9.14 8.71 1.15
C ILE A 45 -7.90 8.33 0.33
N LEU A 46 -6.71 8.42 0.93
CA LEU A 46 -5.48 8.05 0.24
C LEU A 46 -5.45 6.55 -0.12
N HIS A 47 -5.90 5.68 0.79
CA HIS A 47 -5.97 4.24 0.52
C HIS A 47 -6.88 3.93 -0.67
N ASP A 48 -8.12 4.43 -0.65
CA ASP A 48 -9.10 4.16 -1.70
C ASP A 48 -8.66 4.76 -3.04
N LEU A 49 -8.08 5.97 -3.03
CA LEU A 49 -7.45 6.58 -4.20
C LEU A 49 -6.39 5.67 -4.83
N LEU A 50 -5.48 5.11 -4.02
CA LEU A 50 -4.40 4.25 -4.53
C LEU A 50 -4.93 2.91 -5.06
N ALA A 51 -5.90 2.30 -4.38
CA ALA A 51 -6.52 1.05 -4.79
C ALA A 51 -7.33 1.21 -6.09
N GLU A 52 -8.13 2.27 -6.19
CA GLU A 52 -8.94 2.57 -7.36
C GLU A 52 -8.07 3.04 -8.53
N ALA A 53 -7.01 3.82 -8.30
CA ALA A 53 -6.05 4.18 -9.36
C ALA A 53 -5.34 2.94 -9.93
N ALA A 54 -4.94 1.98 -9.08
CA ALA A 54 -4.35 0.73 -9.54
C ALA A 54 -5.35 -0.10 -10.35
N THR A 55 -6.62 -0.11 -9.93
CA THR A 55 -7.71 -0.78 -10.65
C THR A 55 -8.02 -0.10 -11.98
N ALA A 56 -7.96 1.23 -12.04
CA ALA A 56 -8.16 2.00 -13.25
C ALA A 56 -7.05 1.73 -14.27
N LEU A 57 -5.79 1.71 -13.85
CA LEU A 57 -4.66 1.32 -14.73
C LEU A 57 -4.80 -0.13 -15.23
N ALA A 58 -5.19 -1.06 -14.35
CA ALA A 58 -5.46 -2.45 -14.75
C ALA A 58 -6.62 -2.54 -15.75
N THR A 59 -7.69 -1.78 -15.54
CA THR A 59 -8.84 -1.72 -16.45
C THR A 59 -8.44 -1.18 -17.81
N TRP A 60 -7.66 -0.10 -17.85
CA TRP A 60 -7.15 0.48 -19.09
C TRP A 60 -6.27 -0.53 -19.84
N LEU A 61 -5.36 -1.22 -19.13
CA LEU A 61 -4.53 -2.29 -19.71
C LEU A 61 -5.39 -3.38 -20.35
N ALA A 62 -6.39 -3.90 -19.62
CA ALA A 62 -7.27 -4.95 -20.12
C ALA A 62 -8.06 -4.52 -21.38
N ARG A 63 -8.55 -3.28 -21.40
CA ARG A 63 -9.38 -2.77 -22.51
C ARG A 63 -8.55 -2.41 -23.74
N GLU A 64 -7.43 -1.73 -23.55
CA GLU A 64 -6.66 -1.18 -24.66
C GLU A 64 -5.60 -2.16 -25.19
N LEU A 65 -5.06 -3.03 -24.32
CA LEU A 65 -3.99 -3.98 -24.67
C LEU A 65 -4.41 -5.45 -24.54
N GLY A 66 -5.67 -5.70 -24.20
CA GLY A 66 -6.22 -7.05 -23.99
C GLY A 66 -6.00 -7.58 -22.57
N GLU A 67 -6.88 -8.48 -22.12
CA GLU A 67 -6.90 -8.94 -20.71
C GLU A 67 -5.63 -9.70 -20.29
N ASP A 68 -4.90 -10.34 -21.20
CA ASP A 68 -3.62 -11.00 -20.90
C ASP A 68 -2.55 -10.03 -20.38
N SER A 69 -2.67 -8.74 -20.75
CA SER A 69 -1.80 -7.69 -20.24
C SER A 69 -1.92 -7.48 -18.72
N LEU A 70 -3.03 -7.88 -18.09
CA LEU A 70 -3.20 -7.88 -16.64
C LEU A 70 -2.18 -8.79 -15.97
N TYR A 71 -2.05 -10.02 -16.46
CA TYR A 71 -1.12 -11.00 -15.91
C TYR A 71 0.32 -10.54 -16.07
N GLU A 72 0.67 -10.03 -17.26
CA GLU A 72 1.99 -9.45 -17.50
C GLU A 72 2.29 -8.27 -16.57
N ALA A 73 1.32 -7.39 -16.36
CA ALA A 73 1.46 -6.24 -15.47
C ALA A 73 1.70 -6.67 -14.03
N PHE A 74 0.89 -7.57 -13.48
CA PHE A 74 1.08 -8.04 -12.11
C PHE A 74 2.38 -8.84 -11.94
N VAL A 75 2.78 -9.65 -12.93
CA VAL A 75 4.10 -10.31 -12.90
C VAL A 75 5.21 -9.26 -12.87
N PHE A 76 5.19 -8.29 -13.77
CA PHE A 76 6.20 -7.22 -13.82
C PHE A 76 6.27 -6.42 -12.51
N VAL A 77 5.12 -6.01 -11.98
CA VAL A 77 5.01 -5.31 -10.69
C VAL A 77 5.63 -6.13 -9.56
N PHE A 78 5.28 -7.40 -9.44
CA PHE A 78 5.71 -8.22 -8.31
C PHE A 78 7.15 -8.73 -8.43
N GLU A 79 7.70 -8.90 -9.64
CA GLU A 79 9.14 -9.10 -9.86
C GLU A 79 9.96 -7.91 -9.36
N GLN A 80 9.47 -6.68 -9.61
CA GLN A 80 10.14 -5.45 -9.17
C GLN A 80 9.95 -5.15 -7.67
N SER A 81 8.93 -5.74 -7.04
CA SER A 81 8.53 -5.47 -5.65
C SER A 81 8.53 -6.74 -4.79
N ALA A 82 7.42 -7.49 -4.75
CA ALA A 82 7.20 -8.62 -3.85
C ALA A 82 8.32 -9.68 -3.88
N VAL A 83 8.89 -10.03 -5.03
CA VAL A 83 10.01 -10.97 -5.12
C VAL A 83 11.21 -10.47 -4.31
N ARG A 84 11.57 -9.19 -4.49
CA ARG A 84 12.74 -8.57 -3.88
C ARG A 84 12.51 -8.15 -2.42
N GLN A 85 11.28 -7.84 -2.05
CA GLN A 85 10.92 -7.30 -0.73
C GLN A 85 10.37 -8.37 0.21
N VAL A 86 9.45 -9.18 -0.29
CA VAL A 86 8.57 -10.04 0.52
C VAL A 86 8.99 -11.50 0.41
N TYR A 87 9.23 -12.02 -0.79
CA TYR A 87 9.64 -13.41 -0.96
C TYR A 87 11.06 -13.66 -0.43
N SER A 88 11.97 -12.69 -0.56
CA SER A 88 13.27 -12.74 0.14
C SER A 88 13.11 -12.94 1.65
N LEU A 89 12.12 -12.29 2.28
CA LEU A 89 11.81 -12.46 3.70
C LEU A 89 11.18 -13.83 3.99
N VAL A 90 10.20 -14.27 3.20
CA VAL A 90 9.57 -15.60 3.36
C VAL A 90 10.61 -16.71 3.20
N ALA A 91 11.52 -16.57 2.23
CA ALA A 91 12.59 -17.52 1.95
C ALA A 91 13.65 -17.62 3.07
N THR A 92 13.62 -16.72 4.07
CA THR A 92 14.48 -16.87 5.26
C THR A 92 14.11 -18.09 6.10
N GLY A 93 12.89 -18.61 5.95
CA GLY A 93 12.37 -19.71 6.77
C GLY A 93 11.99 -19.27 8.18
N ALA A 94 11.63 -17.99 8.36
CA ALA A 94 11.15 -17.45 9.64
C ALA A 94 9.99 -18.29 10.22
N ASP A 95 9.81 -18.21 11.53
CA ASP A 95 8.70 -18.89 12.20
C ASP A 95 7.34 -18.43 11.64
N ARG A 96 6.39 -19.35 11.50
CA ARG A 96 5.10 -19.06 10.86
C ARG A 96 4.21 -18.15 11.70
N GLY A 97 4.34 -18.16 13.03
CA GLY A 97 3.67 -17.19 13.88
C GLY A 97 4.18 -15.77 13.66
N ILE A 98 5.49 -15.61 13.45
CA ILE A 98 6.09 -14.30 13.10
C ILE A 98 5.58 -13.83 11.73
N GLU A 99 5.55 -14.72 10.75
CA GLU A 99 5.06 -14.40 9.40
C GLU A 99 3.57 -14.01 9.43
N ALA A 100 2.73 -14.73 10.19
CA ALA A 100 1.33 -14.36 10.39
C ALA A 100 1.20 -12.99 11.06
N ALA A 101 1.99 -12.69 12.11
CA ALA A 101 1.96 -11.39 12.76
C ALA A 101 2.45 -10.24 11.86
N MET A 102 3.43 -10.50 11.00
CA MET A 102 3.88 -9.57 9.97
C MET A 102 2.75 -9.24 8.99
N LEU A 103 2.09 -10.25 8.43
CA LEU A 103 0.98 -10.07 7.48
C LEU A 103 -0.22 -9.37 8.12
N ALA A 104 -0.59 -9.76 9.34
CA ALA A 104 -1.71 -9.17 10.06
C ALA A 104 -1.51 -7.66 10.20
N ARG A 105 -0.39 -7.23 10.79
CA ARG A 105 -0.11 -5.81 11.02
C ARG A 105 0.13 -5.04 9.72
N ASN A 106 1.08 -5.50 8.90
CA ASN A 106 1.61 -4.68 7.80
C ASN A 106 0.73 -4.70 6.55
N CYS A 107 -0.16 -5.69 6.41
CA CYS A 107 -1.03 -5.82 5.25
C CYS A 107 -2.49 -5.62 5.64
N TRP A 108 -3.03 -6.44 6.54
CA TRP A 108 -4.48 -6.55 6.68
C TRP A 108 -5.12 -5.57 7.64
N VAL A 109 -4.49 -5.27 8.78
CA VAL A 109 -4.93 -4.17 9.63
C VAL A 109 -4.84 -2.85 8.85
N ALA A 110 -3.75 -2.64 8.10
CA ALA A 110 -3.60 -1.47 7.23
C ALA A 110 -4.69 -1.39 6.13
N HIS A 111 -4.97 -2.49 5.43
CA HIS A 111 -6.03 -2.57 4.41
C HIS A 111 -7.44 -2.42 4.97
N SER A 112 -7.67 -2.79 6.24
CA SER A 112 -8.99 -2.59 6.87
C SER A 112 -9.34 -1.11 7.01
N CYS A 113 -8.32 -0.24 7.00
CA CYS A 113 -8.44 1.19 7.31
C CYS A 113 -9.25 1.43 8.58
N SER A 114 -9.03 0.60 9.60
CA SER A 114 -9.77 0.67 10.87
C SER A 114 -11.29 0.53 10.72
N GLY A 115 -11.78 -0.05 9.62
CA GLY A 115 -13.20 -0.13 9.28
C GLY A 115 -13.80 1.16 8.71
N ALA A 116 -13.00 2.20 8.46
CA ALA A 116 -13.44 3.50 7.97
C ALA A 116 -13.96 3.46 6.53
N GLY A 117 -14.88 4.35 6.18
CA GLY A 117 -15.42 4.53 4.82
C GLY A 117 -16.49 3.51 4.39
N GLU A 118 -17.02 3.71 3.18
CA GLU A 118 -18.10 2.90 2.63
C GLU A 118 -17.66 1.43 2.45
N HIS A 119 -18.44 0.49 3.00
CA HIS A 119 -18.08 -0.93 3.10
C HIS A 119 -16.71 -1.14 3.79
N GLY A 120 -16.57 -0.61 5.01
CA GLY A 120 -15.46 -0.81 5.96
C GLY A 120 -14.78 -2.18 5.84
N GLY A 121 -13.47 -2.23 5.60
CA GLY A 121 -12.76 -3.50 5.59
C GLY A 121 -12.80 -4.14 6.98
N CYS A 122 -13.12 -5.43 7.06
CA CYS A 122 -13.12 -6.19 8.30
C CYS A 122 -12.07 -7.29 8.23
N PHE A 123 -11.38 -7.55 9.33
CA PHE A 123 -10.29 -8.51 9.39
C PHE A 123 -10.35 -9.36 10.67
N GLU A 124 -10.37 -10.68 10.51
CA GLU A 124 -10.30 -11.65 11.59
C GLU A 124 -9.17 -12.65 11.32
N ILE A 125 -8.53 -13.12 12.39
CA ILE A 125 -7.52 -14.18 12.32
C ILE A 125 -7.99 -15.36 13.17
N LEU A 126 -8.11 -16.50 12.50
CA LEU A 126 -8.35 -17.80 13.13
C LEU A 126 -7.06 -18.62 13.10
N GLU A 127 -6.87 -19.47 14.09
CA GLU A 127 -5.83 -20.49 14.10
C GLU A 127 -6.48 -21.87 14.25
N ASP A 128 -5.98 -22.86 13.52
CA ASP A 128 -6.25 -24.29 13.76
C ASP A 128 -4.91 -25.05 13.86
N ASP A 129 -4.95 -26.38 13.87
CA ASP A 129 -3.74 -27.20 14.04
C ASP A 129 -2.84 -27.19 12.79
N GLU A 130 -3.37 -26.79 11.63
CA GLU A 130 -2.69 -26.80 10.34
C GLU A 130 -2.23 -25.41 9.90
N LYS A 131 -3.01 -24.36 10.20
CA LYS A 131 -2.87 -23.04 9.57
C LYS A 131 -3.45 -21.90 10.39
N PHE A 132 -3.06 -20.69 10.01
CA PHE A 132 -3.85 -19.49 10.29
C PHE A 132 -4.78 -19.23 9.10
N THR A 133 -6.01 -18.80 9.39
CA THR A 133 -6.98 -18.36 8.39
C THR A 133 -7.25 -16.88 8.62
N PHE A 134 -6.94 -16.08 7.62
CA PHE A 134 -7.18 -14.65 7.59
C PHE A 134 -8.49 -14.46 6.85
N VAL A 135 -9.53 -14.00 7.53
CA VAL A 135 -10.86 -13.78 6.97
C VAL A 135 -11.05 -12.28 6.77
N MET A 136 -11.33 -11.87 5.54
CA MET A 136 -11.54 -10.46 5.22
C MET A 136 -12.91 -10.26 4.59
N ASP A 137 -13.79 -9.51 5.27
CA ASP A 137 -15.21 -9.38 4.94
C ASP A 137 -15.72 -7.92 5.06
N PRO A 138 -15.61 -7.10 4.00
CA PRO A 138 -14.95 -7.40 2.75
C PRO A 138 -13.42 -7.37 2.91
N CYS A 139 -12.73 -7.95 1.93
CA CYS A 139 -11.34 -7.57 1.66
C CYS A 139 -11.24 -6.06 1.49
N GLY A 140 -10.42 -5.40 2.31
CA GLY A 140 -10.32 -3.94 2.37
C GLY A 140 -9.91 -3.24 1.08
N SER A 141 -9.44 -3.98 0.07
CA SER A 141 -9.14 -3.46 -1.26
C SER A 141 -10.18 -3.92 -2.31
N GLY A 142 -9.91 -5.01 -3.04
CA GLY A 142 -10.74 -5.47 -4.16
C GLY A 142 -12.18 -5.86 -3.76
N GLY A 143 -12.34 -6.51 -2.60
CA GLY A 143 -13.67 -6.90 -2.10
C GLY A 143 -14.55 -5.69 -1.77
N ARG A 144 -13.95 -4.67 -1.14
CA ARG A 144 -14.60 -3.38 -0.87
C ARG A 144 -15.02 -2.70 -2.17
N MET A 145 -14.13 -2.60 -3.16
CA MET A 145 -14.45 -2.01 -4.47
C MET A 145 -15.57 -2.78 -5.17
N TRP A 146 -15.62 -4.10 -5.01
CA TRP A 146 -16.70 -4.92 -5.55
C TRP A 146 -18.04 -4.61 -4.88
N ARG A 147 -18.07 -4.48 -3.54
CA ARG A 147 -19.30 -4.09 -2.81
C ARG A 147 -19.78 -2.68 -3.13
N LYS A 148 -18.86 -1.75 -3.39
CA LYS A 148 -19.17 -0.39 -3.87
C LYS A 148 -19.77 -0.36 -5.29
N GLY A 149 -19.90 -1.51 -5.97
CA GLY A 149 -20.43 -1.58 -7.33
C GLY A 149 -19.48 -1.01 -8.38
N LEU A 150 -18.17 -0.87 -8.10
CA LEU A 150 -17.24 -0.22 -9.03
C LEU A 150 -16.97 -1.02 -10.32
N TYR A 151 -17.45 -2.27 -10.40
CA TYR A 151 -17.38 -3.12 -11.59
C TYR A 151 -18.73 -3.20 -12.34
N GLU A 152 -19.75 -2.48 -11.88
CA GLU A 152 -21.09 -2.52 -12.45
C GLU A 152 -21.29 -1.44 -13.52
N GLY A 153 -22.19 -1.70 -14.46
CA GLY A 153 -22.53 -0.77 -15.55
C GLY A 153 -21.51 -0.75 -16.70
N SER A 154 -21.83 0.03 -17.74
CA SER A 154 -20.98 0.13 -18.96
C SER A 154 -19.64 0.82 -18.68
N GLU A 155 -19.59 1.70 -17.68
CA GLU A 155 -18.39 2.44 -17.28
C GLU A 155 -17.63 1.79 -16.12
N GLY A 156 -18.11 0.65 -15.61
CA GLY A 156 -17.49 -0.06 -14.50
C GLY A 156 -16.06 -0.53 -14.83
N PHE A 157 -15.27 -0.80 -13.80
CA PHE A 157 -13.94 -1.39 -13.95
C PHE A 157 -13.99 -2.77 -14.59
N ALA A 158 -12.86 -3.18 -15.19
CA ALA A 158 -12.79 -4.43 -15.94
C ALA A 158 -13.06 -5.66 -15.07
N LEU A 159 -13.84 -6.57 -15.64
CA LEU A 159 -13.94 -7.96 -15.22
C LEU A 159 -13.23 -8.83 -16.27
N THR A 160 -12.68 -9.98 -15.87
CA THR A 160 -12.09 -10.92 -16.84
C THR A 160 -13.14 -11.40 -17.85
N GLU A 161 -12.79 -11.39 -19.12
CA GLU A 161 -13.65 -11.86 -20.20
C GLU A 161 -13.60 -13.37 -20.33
N CYS A 162 -12.45 -13.98 -20.04
CA CYS A 162 -12.25 -15.42 -20.05
C CYS A 162 -11.84 -15.98 -18.68
N ALA A 163 -11.93 -17.30 -18.55
CA ALA A 163 -11.39 -18.03 -17.41
C ALA A 163 -9.90 -18.28 -17.62
N HIS A 164 -9.09 -17.75 -16.71
CA HIS A 164 -7.63 -17.88 -16.71
C HIS A 164 -7.10 -18.47 -15.42
N PRO A 165 -5.95 -19.17 -15.41
CA PRO A 165 -5.30 -19.58 -14.17
C PRO A 165 -5.14 -18.40 -13.19
N TRP A 166 -4.67 -17.24 -13.64
CA TRP A 166 -4.49 -16.02 -12.82
C TRP A 166 -5.80 -15.32 -12.42
N SER A 167 -6.95 -15.83 -12.85
CA SER A 167 -8.30 -15.41 -12.41
C SER A 167 -8.99 -16.48 -11.56
N TYR A 168 -8.24 -17.46 -11.04
CA TYR A 168 -8.78 -18.66 -10.38
C TYR A 168 -9.69 -19.50 -11.29
N ASN A 169 -9.43 -19.48 -12.61
CA ASN A 169 -10.26 -20.05 -13.68
C ASN A 169 -11.70 -19.54 -13.68
N ARG A 170 -11.87 -18.24 -13.42
CA ARG A 170 -13.19 -17.62 -13.38
C ARG A 170 -13.28 -16.55 -14.45
N ARG A 171 -14.33 -16.66 -15.26
CA ARG A 171 -14.84 -15.56 -16.07
C ARG A 171 -15.57 -14.57 -15.17
N GLY A 172 -15.55 -13.29 -15.53
CA GLY A 172 -16.22 -12.22 -14.79
C GLY A 172 -15.57 -11.93 -13.44
N PHE A 173 -14.28 -12.22 -13.27
CA PHE A 173 -13.57 -11.98 -12.03
C PHE A 173 -12.99 -10.55 -12.02
N PRO A 174 -13.08 -9.80 -10.90
CA PRO A 174 -12.56 -8.44 -10.83
C PRO A 174 -11.08 -8.34 -11.24
N ALA A 175 -10.78 -7.48 -12.22
CA ALA A 175 -9.43 -7.34 -12.78
C ALA A 175 -8.40 -7.05 -11.69
N TYR A 176 -8.73 -6.17 -10.73
CA TYR A 176 -7.85 -5.89 -9.61
C TYR A 176 -7.59 -7.14 -8.76
N CYS A 177 -8.60 -7.96 -8.46
CA CYS A 177 -8.46 -9.14 -7.60
C CYS A 177 -7.55 -10.23 -8.19
N THR A 178 -7.31 -10.23 -9.51
CA THR A 178 -6.41 -11.19 -10.17
C THR A 178 -4.96 -11.12 -9.64
N HIS A 179 -4.55 -9.96 -9.10
CA HIS A 179 -3.23 -9.79 -8.49
C HIS A 179 -2.99 -10.78 -7.34
N CYS A 180 -4.05 -11.22 -6.64
CA CYS A 180 -3.95 -12.16 -5.52
C CYS A 180 -3.43 -13.53 -5.97
N ALA A 181 -3.87 -14.03 -7.14
CA ALA A 181 -3.39 -15.30 -7.67
C ALA A 181 -1.91 -15.20 -8.06
N VAL A 182 -1.52 -14.06 -8.64
CA VAL A 182 -0.12 -13.81 -9.05
C VAL A 182 0.78 -13.67 -7.83
N LEU A 183 0.43 -12.81 -6.87
CA LEU A 183 1.23 -12.48 -5.70
C LEU A 183 1.40 -13.65 -4.73
N ASN A 184 0.37 -14.47 -4.53
CA ASN A 184 0.36 -15.42 -3.43
C ASN A 184 0.65 -16.87 -3.85
N GLU A 185 0.50 -17.18 -5.13
CA GLU A 185 0.53 -18.57 -5.61
C GLU A 185 1.39 -18.72 -6.87
N LEU A 186 1.02 -18.10 -7.99
CA LEU A 186 1.69 -18.34 -9.27
C LEU A 186 3.14 -17.83 -9.30
N LEU A 187 3.41 -16.65 -8.75
CA LEU A 187 4.77 -16.11 -8.71
C LEU A 187 5.63 -16.74 -7.60
N PRO A 188 5.11 -16.95 -6.36
CA PRO A 188 5.81 -17.73 -5.35
C PRO A 188 6.17 -19.14 -5.80
N TYR A 189 5.30 -19.83 -6.53
CA TYR A 189 5.62 -21.16 -7.04
C TYR A 189 6.84 -21.13 -7.96
N ARG A 190 6.92 -20.14 -8.86
CA ARG A 190 8.06 -19.96 -9.78
C ARG A 190 9.37 -19.65 -9.04
N HIS A 191 9.33 -18.88 -7.96
CA HIS A 191 10.53 -18.40 -7.26
C HIS A 191 10.95 -19.24 -6.05
N LEU A 192 9.99 -19.85 -5.36
CA LEU A 192 10.16 -20.56 -4.10
C LEU A 192 9.82 -22.05 -4.20
N GLY A 193 9.12 -22.49 -5.24
CA GLY A 193 8.68 -23.87 -5.44
C GLY A 193 7.41 -24.26 -4.67
N TYR A 194 6.74 -23.31 -4.02
CA TYR A 194 5.49 -23.53 -3.27
C TYR A 194 4.68 -22.24 -3.18
N PHE A 195 3.40 -22.35 -2.84
CA PHE A 195 2.54 -21.19 -2.59
C PHE A 195 2.78 -20.60 -1.21
N THR A 196 2.93 -19.28 -1.10
CA THR A 196 3.16 -18.64 0.20
C THR A 196 1.88 -18.61 1.02
N TRP A 197 0.81 -18.06 0.45
CA TRP A 197 -0.46 -17.78 1.13
C TRP A 197 -1.66 -18.08 0.23
N PRO A 198 -2.02 -19.37 0.04
CA PRO A 198 -3.10 -19.76 -0.85
C PRO A 198 -4.39 -19.00 -0.53
N VAL A 199 -5.09 -18.55 -1.57
CA VAL A 199 -6.27 -17.70 -1.45
C VAL A 199 -7.52 -18.45 -1.88
N GLU A 200 -8.55 -18.39 -1.05
CA GLU A 200 -9.93 -18.64 -1.47
C GLU A 200 -10.59 -17.28 -1.77
N PRO A 201 -10.69 -16.89 -3.05
CA PRO A 201 -11.33 -15.64 -3.41
C PRO A 201 -12.83 -15.70 -3.09
N PRO A 202 -13.47 -14.55 -2.82
CA PRO A 202 -14.91 -14.52 -2.57
C PRO A 202 -15.68 -14.99 -3.80
N ALA A 203 -16.78 -15.73 -3.60
CA ALA A 203 -17.62 -16.21 -4.70
C ALA A 203 -18.28 -15.04 -5.45
N ASP A 204 -18.70 -14.01 -4.73
CA ASP A 204 -19.34 -12.79 -5.22
C ASP A 204 -18.96 -11.60 -4.32
N ALA A 205 -19.53 -10.42 -4.58
CA ALA A 205 -19.27 -9.22 -3.81
C ALA A 205 -19.62 -9.36 -2.30
N ALA A 206 -20.62 -10.18 -1.95
CA ALA A 206 -21.06 -10.35 -0.57
C ALA A 206 -20.16 -11.33 0.22
N GLY A 207 -19.43 -12.20 -0.46
CA GLY A 207 -18.56 -13.18 0.18
C GLY A 207 -17.27 -12.59 0.80
N PRO A 208 -16.68 -13.27 1.80
CA PRO A 208 -15.36 -12.94 2.32
C PRO A 208 -14.24 -13.51 1.44
N CYS A 209 -13.09 -12.84 1.45
CA CYS A 209 -11.83 -13.39 0.97
C CYS A 209 -11.16 -14.17 2.11
N ARG A 210 -10.49 -15.29 1.81
CA ARG A 210 -9.73 -16.05 2.82
C ARG A 210 -8.30 -16.31 2.36
N TRP A 211 -7.35 -15.94 3.21
CA TRP A 211 -5.94 -16.26 3.02
C TRP A 211 -5.49 -17.29 4.03
N TYR A 212 -4.72 -18.27 3.57
CA TYR A 212 -4.22 -19.34 4.42
C TYR A 212 -2.73 -19.22 4.65
N VAL A 213 -2.32 -19.19 5.92
CA VAL A 213 -0.90 -19.26 6.30
C VAL A 213 -0.67 -20.63 6.94
N TYR A 214 -0.37 -21.64 6.12
CA TYR A 214 -0.11 -23.00 6.62
C TYR A 214 1.13 -23.01 7.51
N LYS A 215 1.06 -23.72 8.65
CA LYS A 215 2.17 -23.89 9.60
C LYS A 215 3.32 -24.71 8.99
N ASP A 216 3.00 -25.57 8.01
CA ASP A 216 3.95 -26.18 7.11
C ASP A 216 3.85 -25.56 5.72
N ARG A 217 4.96 -25.01 5.22
CA ARG A 217 5.00 -24.34 3.90
C ARG A 217 4.72 -25.29 2.74
N LEU A 218 5.07 -26.57 2.91
CA LEU A 218 4.78 -27.62 1.93
C LEU A 218 3.49 -28.39 2.26
N GLY A 219 2.78 -27.98 3.32
CA GLY A 219 1.51 -28.58 3.75
C GLY A 219 0.28 -27.99 3.06
N VAL A 220 0.46 -27.16 2.03
CA VAL A 220 -0.64 -26.62 1.23
C VAL A 220 -1.35 -27.78 0.50
N PRO A 221 -2.68 -27.93 0.64
CA PRO A 221 -3.41 -29.01 -0.01
C PRO A 221 -3.30 -28.99 -1.54
N ALA A 222 -3.25 -30.19 -2.15
CA ALA A 222 -3.09 -30.38 -3.59
C ALA A 222 -4.13 -29.61 -4.43
N ARG A 223 -5.39 -29.49 -3.95
CA ARG A 223 -6.45 -28.73 -4.62
C ARG A 223 -6.07 -27.29 -5.01
N PHE A 224 -5.17 -26.65 -4.24
CA PHE A 224 -4.70 -25.30 -4.58
C PHE A 224 -3.80 -25.33 -5.82
N TYR A 225 -2.96 -26.36 -5.98
CA TYR A 225 -2.06 -26.51 -7.14
C TYR A 225 -2.81 -27.02 -8.38
N GLU A 226 -3.69 -28.01 -8.18
CA GLU A 226 -4.49 -28.64 -9.23
C GLU A 226 -5.31 -27.62 -10.02
N ARG A 227 -5.86 -26.58 -9.36
CA ARG A 227 -6.61 -25.53 -10.05
C ARG A 227 -5.77 -24.76 -11.07
N PHE A 228 -4.45 -24.72 -10.93
CA PHE A 228 -3.58 -24.06 -11.91
C PHE A 228 -2.88 -25.07 -12.84
N GLY A 229 -3.25 -26.36 -12.79
CA GLY A 229 -2.56 -27.41 -13.52
C GLY A 229 -1.11 -27.62 -13.05
N LEU A 230 -0.83 -27.32 -11.78
CA LEU A 230 0.50 -27.45 -11.19
C LEU A 230 0.57 -28.67 -10.28
N ASP A 231 1.77 -29.23 -10.16
CA ASP A 231 2.06 -30.29 -9.20
C ASP A 231 2.31 -29.70 -7.82
N ALA A 232 1.71 -30.31 -6.79
CA ALA A 232 2.06 -30.00 -5.43
C ALA A 232 3.53 -30.42 -5.16
N PRO A 233 4.32 -29.62 -4.42
CA PRO A 233 5.67 -30.02 -4.06
C PRO A 233 5.61 -31.31 -3.24
N SER A 234 6.49 -32.27 -3.55
CA SER A 234 6.55 -33.54 -2.82
C SER A 234 6.79 -33.26 -1.33
N PRO A 235 5.88 -33.70 -0.42
CA PRO A 235 6.06 -33.44 1.00
C PRO A 235 7.26 -34.23 1.50
N VAL A 236 8.32 -33.52 1.90
CA VAL A 236 9.51 -34.15 2.55
C VAL A 236 9.12 -34.74 3.92
N ARG A 237 7.98 -34.32 4.48
CA ARG A 237 7.39 -34.89 5.69
C ARG A 237 5.88 -34.62 5.68
N ARG A 238 5.06 -35.59 6.12
CA ARG A 238 3.68 -35.31 6.53
C ARG A 238 3.73 -34.28 7.67
N PRO A 239 2.81 -33.29 7.72
CA PRO A 239 2.75 -32.40 8.86
C PRO A 239 2.58 -33.24 10.13
N GLY A 240 3.48 -33.05 11.10
CA GLY A 240 3.25 -33.58 12.44
C GLY A 240 1.94 -32.98 12.94
N LYS A 241 0.99 -33.84 13.32
CA LYS A 241 -0.38 -33.51 13.73
C LYS A 241 -0.51 -32.59 14.95
N ASP A 242 0.60 -32.07 15.48
CA ASP A 242 0.61 -31.26 16.68
C ASP A 242 1.76 -30.25 16.62
N ARG A 243 1.62 -29.23 15.77
CA ARG A 243 2.32 -27.96 15.96
C ARG A 243 1.36 -27.10 16.74
N GLY A 244 1.41 -27.23 18.08
CA GLY A 244 0.49 -26.59 19.02
C GLY A 244 0.24 -25.10 18.76
N ARG A 245 -0.70 -24.52 19.51
CA ARG A 245 -1.16 -23.15 19.26
C ARG A 245 -0.04 -22.12 19.40
N TYR A 246 0.11 -21.28 18.38
CA TYR A 246 1.06 -20.17 18.34
C TYR A 246 0.58 -18.98 19.16
N PHE A 247 -0.74 -18.78 19.15
CA PHE A 247 -1.41 -17.67 19.78
C PHE A 247 -2.66 -18.13 20.54
N THR A 248 -2.98 -17.43 21.63
CA THR A 248 -4.30 -17.51 22.24
C THR A 248 -5.31 -16.74 21.40
N ARG A 249 -6.61 -17.01 21.58
CA ARG A 249 -7.69 -16.25 20.93
C ARG A 249 -7.54 -14.73 21.15
N GLU A 250 -7.26 -14.32 22.38
CA GLU A 250 -7.06 -12.91 22.73
C GLU A 250 -5.82 -12.31 22.03
N GLN A 251 -4.76 -13.10 21.79
CA GLN A 251 -3.62 -12.64 20.99
C GLN A 251 -3.99 -12.43 19.52
N LEU A 252 -4.79 -13.32 18.93
CA LEU A 252 -5.28 -13.17 17.55
C LEU A 252 -6.19 -11.95 17.41
N GLU A 253 -7.11 -11.73 18.35
CA GLU A 253 -7.99 -10.55 18.39
C GLU A 253 -7.16 -9.26 18.45
N ARG A 254 -6.13 -9.20 19.31
CA ARG A 254 -5.21 -8.03 19.38
C ARG A 254 -4.34 -7.84 18.14
N MET A 255 -4.07 -8.89 17.39
CA MET A 255 -3.32 -8.83 16.14
C MET A 255 -4.17 -8.26 15.00
N ALA A 256 -5.48 -8.48 15.03
CA ALA A 256 -6.45 -7.92 14.09
C ALA A 256 -6.97 -6.53 14.50
N GLU A 257 -6.84 -6.15 15.78
CA GLU A 257 -7.23 -4.84 16.30
C GLU A 257 -6.48 -3.69 15.60
N SER A 258 -7.21 -2.66 15.18
CA SER A 258 -6.65 -1.46 14.56
C SER A 258 -5.82 -0.64 15.55
N THR A 259 -4.91 0.19 15.02
CA THR A 259 -4.13 1.13 15.84
C THR A 259 -4.99 2.06 16.71
N PRO A 260 -5.98 2.80 16.18
CA PRO A 260 -6.81 3.68 17.01
C PRO A 260 -7.57 2.90 18.09
N SER A 261 -8.22 1.78 17.75
CA SER A 261 -8.96 0.97 18.74
C SER A 261 -8.04 0.45 19.85
N GLY A 262 -6.83 0.00 19.49
CA GLY A 262 -5.85 -0.45 20.48
C GLY A 262 -5.40 0.67 21.42
N ILE A 263 -5.21 1.90 20.91
CA ILE A 263 -4.86 3.07 21.72
C ILE A 263 -6.00 3.41 22.69
N MET A 264 -7.23 3.56 22.18
CA MET A 264 -8.42 3.84 22.99
C MET A 264 -8.57 2.82 24.12
N ARG A 265 -8.54 1.52 23.79
CA ARG A 265 -8.64 0.44 24.79
C ARG A 265 -7.55 0.51 25.87
N THR A 266 -6.33 0.94 25.53
CA THR A 266 -5.27 1.13 26.54
C THR A 266 -5.50 2.37 27.41
N LEU A 267 -6.00 3.46 26.83
CA LEU A 267 -6.33 4.68 27.55
C LEU A 267 -7.50 4.47 28.53
N ASP A 268 -8.55 3.75 28.12
CA ASP A 268 -9.71 3.40 28.95
C ASP A 268 -9.32 2.59 30.20
N ARG A 269 -8.20 1.85 30.13
CA ARG A 269 -7.64 1.08 31.25
C ARG A 269 -6.66 1.89 32.11
N GLY A 270 -6.42 3.16 31.79
CA GLY A 270 -5.42 4.00 32.44
C GLY A 270 -3.97 3.66 32.10
N ASP A 271 -3.71 2.82 31.09
CA ASP A 271 -2.35 2.43 30.68
C ASP A 271 -1.75 3.43 29.68
N LEU A 272 -1.34 4.60 30.19
CA LEU A 272 -0.73 5.65 29.39
C LEU A 272 0.58 5.19 28.72
N THR A 273 1.35 4.34 29.41
CA THR A 273 2.62 3.83 28.87
C THR A 273 2.38 2.85 27.71
N GLY A 274 1.35 2.01 27.82
CA GLY A 274 0.87 1.13 26.76
C GLY A 274 0.39 1.91 25.54
N ALA A 275 -0.42 2.96 25.75
CA ALA A 275 -0.91 3.83 24.68
C ALA A 275 0.24 4.52 23.92
N LEU A 276 1.21 5.10 24.64
CA LEU A 276 2.41 5.71 24.03
C LEU A 276 3.24 4.67 23.25
N ARG A 277 3.32 3.44 23.75
CA ARG A 277 4.02 2.35 23.07
C ARG A 277 3.31 1.95 21.78
N LEU A 278 1.98 1.93 21.76
CA LEU A 278 1.19 1.65 20.56
C LEU A 278 1.39 2.77 19.52
N CYS A 279 1.34 4.04 19.92
CA CYS A 279 1.61 5.17 19.03
C CYS A 279 2.96 5.01 18.30
N ARG A 280 4.04 4.72 19.04
CA ARG A 280 5.37 4.55 18.46
C ARG A 280 5.52 3.28 17.63
N ARG A 281 4.94 2.16 18.09
CA ARG A 281 5.08 0.86 17.40
C ARG A 281 4.19 0.74 16.18
N ARG A 282 3.06 1.45 16.13
CA ARG A 282 2.07 1.31 15.05
C ARG A 282 1.86 2.58 14.23
N GLY A 283 2.54 3.69 14.52
CA GLY A 283 2.51 4.89 13.67
C GLY A 283 2.86 4.64 12.19
N GLY A 284 3.68 3.62 11.90
CA GLY A 284 4.01 3.19 10.54
C GLY A 284 3.19 2.03 9.97
N GLU A 285 2.04 1.69 10.56
CA GLU A 285 1.19 0.57 10.12
C GLU A 285 0.85 0.61 8.62
N PHE A 286 0.64 1.81 8.08
CA PHE A 286 0.33 2.02 6.66
C PHE A 286 1.55 2.03 5.74
N LEU A 287 2.77 2.14 6.27
CA LEU A 287 3.98 2.37 5.46
C LEU A 287 4.24 1.25 4.45
N PHE A 288 4.10 -0.01 4.89
CA PHE A 288 4.31 -1.16 4.02
C PHE A 288 3.31 -1.16 2.86
N LEU A 289 2.02 -1.00 3.19
CA LEU A 289 0.94 -1.01 2.21
C LEU A 289 1.04 0.17 1.22
N PHE A 290 1.27 1.38 1.73
CA PHE A 290 1.48 2.57 0.91
C PHE A 290 2.60 2.37 -0.12
N ASN A 291 3.70 1.77 0.30
CA ASN A 291 4.81 1.46 -0.59
C ASN A 291 4.48 0.40 -1.65
N LEU A 292 3.70 -0.63 -1.30
CA LEU A 292 3.22 -1.60 -2.28
C LEU A 292 2.38 -0.92 -3.36
N TYR A 293 1.46 -0.03 -2.96
CA TYR A 293 0.66 0.75 -3.90
C TYR A 293 1.49 1.66 -4.78
N VAL A 294 2.39 2.46 -4.21
CA VAL A 294 3.27 3.36 -4.99
C VAL A 294 4.12 2.57 -5.99
N ASN A 295 4.69 1.44 -5.57
CA ASN A 295 5.46 0.58 -6.46
C ASN A 295 4.59 -0.02 -7.57
N ALA A 296 3.38 -0.47 -7.23
CA ALA A 296 2.45 -1.03 -8.21
C ALA A 296 2.04 0.01 -9.26
N LEU A 297 1.64 1.22 -8.84
CA LEU A 297 1.29 2.31 -9.74
C LEU A 297 2.49 2.68 -10.64
N ALA A 298 3.66 2.89 -10.06
CA ALA A 298 4.85 3.29 -10.81
C ALA A 298 5.26 2.22 -11.84
N CYS A 299 5.24 0.94 -11.48
CA CYS A 299 5.54 -0.17 -12.40
C CYS A 299 4.45 -0.34 -13.47
N CYS A 300 3.17 -0.23 -13.14
CA CYS A 300 2.10 -0.29 -14.14
C CYS A 300 2.21 0.85 -15.16
N MET A 301 2.46 2.07 -14.70
CA MET A 301 2.68 3.23 -15.57
C MET A 301 3.92 3.06 -16.46
N ASP A 302 5.01 2.51 -15.92
CA ASP A 302 6.21 2.17 -16.70
C ASP A 302 5.89 1.14 -17.79
N LEU A 303 5.16 0.07 -17.46
CA LEU A 303 4.76 -0.95 -18.43
C LEU A 303 3.87 -0.36 -19.55
N ILE A 304 2.89 0.47 -19.19
CA ILE A 304 2.03 1.16 -20.15
C ILE A 304 2.87 2.05 -21.07
N ALA A 305 3.80 2.83 -20.53
CA ALA A 305 4.68 3.67 -21.33
C ALA A 305 5.55 2.85 -22.30
N ARG A 306 6.03 1.68 -21.88
CA ARG A 306 6.82 0.77 -22.74
C ARG A 306 6.00 0.12 -23.84
N LYS A 307 4.76 -0.26 -23.55
CA LYS A 307 3.89 -0.99 -24.50
C LYS A 307 3.13 -0.07 -25.46
N SER A 308 2.75 1.11 -25.00
CA SER A 308 1.84 2.01 -25.72
C SER A 308 2.39 3.41 -25.93
N GLY A 309 3.66 3.64 -25.55
CA GLY A 309 4.28 4.94 -25.59
C GLY A 309 3.71 5.91 -24.55
N GLU A 310 4.25 7.13 -24.52
CA GLU A 310 3.79 8.16 -23.59
C GLU A 310 2.36 8.64 -23.89
N ASP A 311 1.91 8.54 -25.14
CA ASP A 311 0.54 8.91 -25.51
C ASP A 311 -0.47 7.91 -24.92
N GLY A 312 -0.15 6.62 -24.94
CA GLY A 312 -0.90 5.59 -24.22
C GLY A 312 -0.89 5.80 -22.70
N LEU A 313 0.26 6.18 -22.12
CA LEU A 313 0.32 6.55 -20.70
C LEU A 313 -0.55 7.78 -20.40
N GLY A 314 -0.56 8.79 -21.26
CA GLY A 314 -1.43 9.95 -21.15
C GLY A 314 -2.91 9.55 -21.14
N SER A 315 -3.33 8.65 -22.04
CA SER A 315 -4.68 8.09 -22.06
C SER A 315 -5.02 7.28 -20.80
N ALA A 316 -4.07 6.47 -20.30
CA ALA A 316 -4.29 5.73 -19.05
C ALA A 316 -4.45 6.66 -17.85
N LEU A 317 -3.65 7.72 -17.76
CA LEU A 317 -3.76 8.74 -16.71
C LEU A 317 -5.05 9.57 -16.84
N ASP A 318 -5.52 9.79 -18.06
CA ASP A 318 -6.83 10.40 -18.33
C ASP A 318 -7.96 9.54 -17.74
N TYR A 319 -7.91 8.24 -18.01
CA TYR A 319 -8.87 7.29 -17.47
C TYR A 319 -8.82 7.22 -15.94
N VAL A 320 -7.62 7.23 -15.33
CA VAL A 320 -7.47 7.31 -13.87
C VAL A 320 -8.08 8.61 -13.32
N TYR A 321 -7.94 9.73 -14.04
CA TYR A 321 -8.54 10.99 -13.62
C TYR A 321 -10.07 10.90 -13.58
N THR A 322 -10.69 10.48 -14.69
CA THR A 322 -12.15 10.47 -14.84
C THR A 322 -12.82 9.40 -13.98
N SER A 323 -12.20 8.24 -13.80
CA SER A 323 -12.77 7.13 -13.02
C SER A 323 -12.59 7.29 -11.51
N CYS A 324 -11.60 8.04 -11.05
CA CYS A 324 -11.19 8.06 -9.64
C CYS A 324 -10.90 9.47 -9.11
N ILE A 325 -9.88 10.16 -9.66
CA ILE A 325 -9.35 11.40 -9.06
C ILE A 325 -10.38 12.53 -9.08
N GLU A 326 -11.17 12.65 -10.14
CA GLU A 326 -12.14 13.73 -10.30
C GLU A 326 -13.15 13.74 -9.16
N LYS A 327 -13.78 12.61 -8.86
CA LYS A 327 -14.78 12.51 -7.80
C LYS A 327 -14.14 12.58 -6.40
N GLN A 328 -13.06 11.84 -6.18
CA GLN A 328 -12.50 11.67 -4.85
C GLN A 328 -11.68 12.86 -4.37
N ILE A 329 -11.01 13.58 -5.29
CA ILE A 329 -10.06 14.64 -4.93
C ILE A 329 -10.52 15.99 -5.46
N VAL A 330 -10.75 16.10 -6.76
CA VAL A 330 -11.06 17.40 -7.38
C VAL A 330 -12.46 17.89 -6.98
N GLY A 331 -13.44 16.99 -6.91
CA GLY A 331 -14.81 17.29 -6.49
C GLY A 331 -14.85 17.85 -5.06
N ILE A 332 -14.15 17.19 -4.14
CA ILE A 332 -14.05 17.63 -2.73
C ILE A 332 -13.27 18.95 -2.63
N ALA A 333 -12.14 19.07 -3.33
CA ALA A 333 -11.35 20.30 -3.32
C ALA A 333 -12.13 21.49 -3.93
N ARG A 334 -13.07 21.26 -4.84
CA ARG A 334 -13.91 22.30 -5.46
C ARG A 334 -15.16 22.66 -4.66
N SER A 335 -15.62 21.81 -3.74
CA SER A 335 -16.81 22.12 -2.93
C SER A 335 -16.54 23.20 -1.88
N GLY A 336 -15.27 23.42 -1.53
CA GLY A 336 -14.83 24.44 -0.58
C GLY A 336 -14.11 25.62 -1.23
N ASN A 337 -13.66 26.55 -0.39
CA ASN A 337 -12.74 27.60 -0.80
C ASN A 337 -11.28 27.06 -0.91
N LEU A 338 -10.36 27.83 -1.49
CA LEU A 338 -8.97 27.37 -1.66
C LEU A 338 -8.24 27.06 -0.35
N ALA A 339 -8.55 27.74 0.75
CA ALA A 339 -7.94 27.43 2.04
C ALA A 339 -8.39 26.04 2.54
N GLU A 340 -9.67 25.71 2.37
CA GLU A 340 -10.21 24.37 2.66
C GLU A 340 -9.59 23.31 1.75
N ALA A 341 -9.40 23.60 0.45
CA ALA A 341 -8.71 22.69 -0.47
C ALA A 341 -7.26 22.43 -0.04
N VAL A 342 -6.55 23.45 0.45
CA VAL A 342 -5.19 23.28 0.99
C VAL A 342 -5.22 22.39 2.23
N ARG A 343 -6.17 22.60 3.17
CA ARG A 343 -6.33 21.74 4.36
C ARG A 343 -6.58 20.29 3.99
N PHE A 344 -7.55 20.06 3.09
CA PHE A 344 -7.90 18.75 2.57
C PHE A 344 -6.70 18.03 1.94
N LEU A 345 -6.04 18.66 0.95
CA LEU A 345 -4.90 18.03 0.27
C LEU A 345 -3.72 17.78 1.23
N THR A 346 -3.53 18.66 2.21
CA THR A 346 -2.46 18.51 3.19
C THR A 346 -2.75 17.34 4.14
N GLY A 347 -3.94 17.27 4.74
CA GLY A 347 -4.31 16.21 5.69
C GLY A 347 -4.52 14.86 5.01
N GLU A 348 -5.45 14.80 4.06
CA GLU A 348 -5.98 13.53 3.53
C GLU A 348 -5.08 12.87 2.48
N LEU A 349 -4.16 13.63 1.86
CA LEU A 349 -3.23 13.09 0.86
C LEU A 349 -1.78 13.14 1.33
N PHE A 350 -1.26 14.33 1.60
CA PHE A 350 0.17 14.47 1.83
C PHE A 350 0.57 13.94 3.21
N LEU A 351 -0.14 14.31 4.26
CA LEU A 351 0.13 13.89 5.63
C LEU A 351 -0.14 12.39 5.80
N ALA A 352 -1.26 11.89 5.28
CA ALA A 352 -1.53 10.46 5.18
C ALA A 352 -0.38 9.70 4.49
N GLY A 353 0.17 10.27 3.39
CA GLY A 353 1.32 9.71 2.66
C GLY A 353 2.62 9.68 3.46
N THR A 354 2.75 10.47 4.53
CA THR A 354 3.91 10.38 5.45
C THR A 354 3.87 9.14 6.34
N CYS A 355 2.75 8.41 6.36
CA CYS A 355 2.55 7.19 7.13
C CYS A 355 2.90 7.40 8.61
N GLY A 356 2.28 8.40 9.24
CA GLY A 356 2.50 8.73 10.66
C GLY A 356 3.95 9.12 10.97
N GLY A 357 4.64 9.78 10.03
CA GLY A 357 6.05 10.15 10.18
C GLY A 357 7.02 8.97 10.06
N SER A 358 6.61 7.86 9.46
CA SER A 358 7.43 6.66 9.30
C SER A 358 8.25 6.65 8.00
N GLY A 359 9.12 5.65 7.86
CA GLY A 359 9.96 5.45 6.69
C GLY A 359 11.37 6.02 6.82
N ILE A 360 12.21 5.68 5.84
CA ILE A 360 13.65 5.92 5.88
C ILE A 360 14.11 6.48 4.53
N PRO A 361 14.50 7.77 4.44
CA PRO A 361 14.26 8.80 5.44
C PRO A 361 12.76 9.10 5.58
N ARG A 362 12.40 9.75 6.69
CA ARG A 362 11.03 10.23 6.92
C ARG A 362 10.70 11.31 5.90
N SER A 363 9.49 11.25 5.34
CA SER A 363 8.93 12.36 4.55
C SER A 363 8.46 13.46 5.49
N ARG A 364 8.84 14.70 5.20
CA ARG A 364 8.41 15.89 5.94
C ARG A 364 7.54 16.77 5.05
N ILE A 365 6.60 17.46 5.68
CA ILE A 365 5.74 18.45 5.04
C ILE A 365 6.01 19.79 5.67
N ARG A 366 6.04 20.83 4.85
CA ARG A 366 6.02 22.22 5.32
C ARG A 366 4.95 22.97 4.53
N VAL A 367 4.11 23.72 5.22
CA VAL A 367 3.18 24.66 4.60
C VAL A 367 3.69 26.07 4.89
N VAL A 368 3.88 26.86 3.84
CA VAL A 368 4.34 28.25 3.94
C VAL A 368 3.31 29.15 3.29
N GLU A 369 2.72 30.03 4.08
CA GLU A 369 1.82 31.06 3.58
C GLU A 369 2.59 32.37 3.33
N GLY A 370 2.57 32.85 2.09
CA GLY A 370 3.04 34.19 1.72
C GLY A 370 1.89 35.10 1.29
N ASP A 371 2.21 36.31 0.87
CA ASP A 371 1.20 37.33 0.54
C ASP A 371 0.31 36.96 -0.65
N SER A 372 0.89 36.26 -1.65
CA SER A 372 0.21 35.92 -2.91
C SER A 372 -0.06 34.42 -3.11
N ALA A 373 0.46 33.55 -2.24
CA ALA A 373 0.31 32.11 -2.39
C ALA A 373 0.53 31.34 -1.08
N VAL A 374 -0.02 30.13 -1.02
CA VAL A 374 0.33 29.10 -0.04
C VAL A 374 1.13 28.01 -0.75
N THR A 375 2.24 27.59 -0.15
CA THR A 375 3.14 26.59 -0.74
C THR A 375 3.28 25.39 0.19
N ILE A 376 2.97 24.21 -0.30
CA ILE A 376 3.23 22.93 0.37
C ILE A 376 4.53 22.35 -0.20
N VAL A 377 5.47 22.00 0.69
CA VAL A 377 6.76 21.42 0.33
C VAL A 377 6.84 20.01 0.92
N LEU A 378 7.12 19.02 0.08
CA LEU A 378 7.31 17.62 0.47
C LEU A 378 8.80 17.24 0.32
N ASP A 379 9.41 16.77 1.40
CA ASP A 379 10.86 16.49 1.47
C ASP A 379 11.19 15.20 2.26
N PRO A 380 11.52 14.10 1.56
CA PRO A 380 11.16 13.84 0.17
C PRO A 380 9.64 13.66 0.03
N CYS A 381 9.12 13.85 -1.18
CA CYS A 381 7.76 13.39 -1.51
C CYS A 381 7.62 11.89 -1.22
N PRO A 382 6.60 11.45 -0.47
CA PRO A 382 6.48 10.06 -0.01
C PRO A 382 6.33 9.04 -1.15
N ALA A 383 5.81 9.48 -2.31
CA ALA A 383 5.72 8.66 -3.51
C ALA A 383 6.97 8.81 -4.41
N ALA A 384 6.89 9.65 -5.43
CA ALA A 384 7.93 9.78 -6.45
C ALA A 384 9.29 10.25 -5.91
N GLY A 385 9.31 11.09 -4.87
CA GLY A 385 10.55 11.56 -4.24
C GLY A 385 11.37 10.43 -3.62
N LYS A 386 10.72 9.51 -2.90
CA LYS A 386 11.39 8.31 -2.37
C LYS A 386 11.85 7.35 -3.46
N LEU A 387 11.11 7.20 -4.55
CA LEU A 387 11.56 6.42 -5.71
C LEU A 387 12.84 7.02 -6.33
N LEU A 388 12.86 8.33 -6.56
CA LEU A 388 14.04 9.05 -7.07
C LEU A 388 15.25 8.90 -6.15
N MET A 389 15.07 9.12 -4.85
CA MET A 389 16.13 8.99 -3.86
C MET A 389 16.75 7.59 -3.82
N ARG A 390 15.96 6.56 -4.16
CA ARG A 390 16.40 5.15 -4.20
C ARG A 390 16.91 4.74 -5.58
N GLY A 391 17.05 5.67 -6.52
CA GLY A 391 17.56 5.42 -7.86
C GLY A 391 16.62 4.58 -8.72
N SER A 392 15.31 4.63 -8.48
CA SER A 392 14.34 3.83 -9.23
C SER A 392 14.28 4.16 -10.71
N TYR A 393 14.67 5.38 -11.09
CA TYR A 393 14.66 5.90 -12.47
C TYR A 393 16.07 5.91 -13.11
N ASP A 394 17.04 5.31 -12.43
CA ASP A 394 18.42 5.27 -12.87
C ASP A 394 18.80 3.82 -13.25
N GLU A 395 19.82 3.67 -14.09
CA GLU A 395 20.34 2.35 -14.44
C GLU A 395 20.85 1.62 -13.18
N PRO A 396 20.49 0.35 -12.96
CA PRO A 396 20.94 -0.40 -11.81
C PRO A 396 22.47 -0.42 -11.73
N GLY A 397 23.04 0.16 -10.67
CA GLY A 397 24.47 0.10 -10.43
C GLY A 397 24.96 -1.35 -10.35
N ARG A 398 26.20 -1.62 -10.81
CA ARG A 398 26.81 -2.98 -10.89
C ARG A 398 26.77 -3.78 -9.58
N TYR A 399 26.62 -3.11 -8.43
CA TYR A 399 26.62 -3.71 -7.10
C TYR A 399 25.23 -3.89 -6.48
N ALA A 400 24.16 -3.38 -7.10
CA ALA A 400 22.83 -3.34 -6.50
C ALA A 400 22.31 -4.75 -6.16
N GLY A 401 22.45 -5.71 -7.09
CA GLY A 401 22.10 -7.11 -6.84
C GLY A 401 23.04 -7.83 -5.86
N ARG A 402 24.31 -7.42 -5.74
CA ARG A 402 25.24 -7.99 -4.75
C ARG A 402 24.83 -7.59 -3.34
N ARG A 403 24.45 -6.32 -3.14
CA ARG A 403 23.97 -5.81 -1.85
C ARG A 403 22.75 -6.60 -1.37
N GLU A 404 21.73 -6.75 -2.20
CA GLU A 404 20.51 -7.49 -1.82
C GLU A 404 20.80 -8.95 -1.47
N ARG A 405 21.67 -9.63 -2.23
CA ARG A 405 22.10 -11.00 -1.91
C ARG A 405 22.82 -11.10 -0.56
N SER A 406 23.68 -10.12 -0.25
CA SER A 406 24.36 -10.05 1.04
C SER A 406 23.38 -9.81 2.19
N GLU A 407 22.43 -8.89 2.02
CA GLU A 407 21.34 -8.65 2.97
C GLU A 407 20.55 -9.94 3.20
N ASP A 408 20.12 -10.63 2.14
CA ASP A 408 19.38 -11.89 2.25
C ASP A 408 20.18 -13.00 2.95
N ALA A 409 21.50 -13.05 2.73
CA ALA A 409 22.38 -13.97 3.44
C ALA A 409 22.45 -13.66 4.94
N VAL A 410 22.60 -12.39 5.31
CA VAL A 410 22.58 -11.94 6.71
C VAL A 410 21.26 -12.29 7.39
N LEU A 411 20.13 -12.05 6.71
CA LEU A 411 18.81 -12.39 7.24
C LEU A 411 18.62 -13.88 7.46
N ARG A 412 19.04 -14.71 6.49
CA ARG A 412 19.03 -16.16 6.64
C ARG A 412 19.89 -16.62 7.81
N MET A 413 21.08 -16.04 7.99
CA MET A 413 21.94 -16.35 9.14
C MET A 413 21.28 -15.95 10.47
N ALA A 414 20.69 -14.75 10.54
CA ALA A 414 20.01 -14.27 11.74
C ALA A 414 18.81 -15.15 12.14
N VAL A 415 18.00 -15.58 11.17
CA VAL A 415 16.87 -16.49 11.43
C VAL A 415 17.37 -17.89 11.83
N ARG A 416 18.43 -18.41 11.18
CA ARG A 416 19.04 -19.71 11.51
C ARG A 416 19.65 -19.75 12.90
N ALA A 417 20.09 -18.61 13.44
CA ALA A 417 20.59 -18.50 14.81
C ALA A 417 19.49 -18.72 15.87
N ARG A 418 18.21 -18.81 15.48
CA ARG A 418 17.04 -19.06 16.35
C ARG A 418 17.02 -18.16 17.60
N PRO A 419 17.12 -16.83 17.43
CA PRO A 419 17.04 -15.93 18.56
C PRO A 419 15.68 -16.06 19.28
N PRO A 420 15.59 -15.65 20.55
CA PRO A 420 14.32 -15.68 21.29
C PRO A 420 13.21 -14.97 20.52
N ARG A 421 11.98 -15.51 20.56
CA ARG A 421 10.82 -14.95 19.84
C ARG A 421 10.61 -13.46 20.09
N ALA A 422 10.77 -13.02 21.35
CA ALA A 422 10.66 -11.60 21.71
C ALA A 422 11.69 -10.68 21.02
N VAL A 423 12.88 -11.20 20.68
CA VAL A 423 13.90 -10.46 19.91
C VAL A 423 13.45 -10.37 18.45
N MET A 424 12.98 -11.48 17.87
CA MET A 424 12.46 -11.48 16.51
C MET A 424 11.26 -10.56 16.34
N ASP A 425 10.30 -10.59 17.27
CA ASP A 425 9.11 -9.74 17.24
C ASP A 425 9.44 -8.25 17.29
N ARG A 426 10.56 -7.88 17.93
CA ARG A 426 11.07 -6.51 17.97
C ARG A 426 11.82 -6.12 16.70
N ALA A 427 12.50 -7.07 16.06
CA ALA A 427 13.35 -6.81 14.89
C ALA A 427 12.59 -6.91 13.55
N VAL A 428 11.55 -7.75 13.46
CA VAL A 428 10.90 -8.08 12.18
C VAL A 428 10.23 -6.86 11.55
N PHE A 429 9.52 -6.03 12.32
CA PHE A 429 8.80 -4.89 11.75
C PHE A 429 9.73 -3.80 11.22
N PRO A 430 10.74 -3.31 11.99
CA PRO A 430 11.73 -2.38 11.45
C PRO A 430 12.48 -2.94 10.23
N LEU A 431 12.71 -4.26 10.20
CA LEU A 431 13.36 -4.90 9.06
C LEU A 431 12.48 -4.89 7.80
N VAL A 432 11.19 -5.22 7.94
CA VAL A 432 10.23 -5.18 6.82
C VAL A 432 10.13 -3.75 6.28
N ASP A 433 10.03 -2.77 7.18
CA ASP A 433 10.00 -1.35 6.80
C ASP A 433 11.30 -0.96 6.07
N TYR A 434 12.46 -1.37 6.59
CA TYR A 434 13.75 -1.12 5.94
C TYR A 434 13.84 -1.72 4.53
N ILE A 435 13.49 -2.99 4.36
CA ILE A 435 13.57 -3.67 3.06
C ILE A 435 12.61 -3.02 2.06
N THR A 436 11.38 -2.74 2.48
CA THR A 436 10.35 -2.13 1.63
C THR A 436 10.71 -0.68 1.25
N GLU A 437 11.41 0.05 2.13
CA GLU A 437 11.88 1.41 1.89
C GLU A 437 13.15 1.48 1.04
N THR A 438 13.98 0.43 1.03
CA THR A 438 15.28 0.44 0.34
C THR A 438 15.27 -0.30 -0.99
N ARG A 439 14.46 -1.35 -1.13
CA ARG A 439 14.38 -2.16 -2.36
C ARG A 439 13.23 -1.69 -3.26
N LYS A 440 13.32 -0.47 -3.77
CA LYS A 440 12.34 0.07 -4.73
C LYS A 440 12.49 -0.55 -6.13
N PRO A 441 11.46 -0.47 -7.00
CA PRO A 441 11.57 -0.83 -8.41
C PRO A 441 12.77 -0.15 -9.07
N ARG A 442 13.32 -0.75 -10.13
CA ARG A 442 14.50 -0.23 -10.84
C ARG A 442 14.19 -0.03 -12.32
N GLY A 443 14.89 0.92 -12.93
CA GLY A 443 14.78 1.18 -14.37
C GLY A 443 13.40 1.69 -14.78
N LEU A 444 12.68 2.39 -13.89
CA LEU A 444 11.42 3.05 -14.24
C LEU A 444 11.65 4.16 -15.26
N ALA A 445 10.69 4.35 -16.16
CA ALA A 445 10.76 5.34 -17.21
C ALA A 445 10.72 6.79 -16.68
N ARG A 446 11.51 7.64 -17.33
CA ARG A 446 11.32 9.10 -17.35
C ARG A 446 10.68 9.47 -18.67
N LEU A 447 9.73 10.39 -18.61
CA LEU A 447 9.06 10.89 -19.80
C LEU A 447 10.02 11.78 -20.57
N GLU A 448 10.30 11.43 -21.81
CA GLU A 448 11.23 12.12 -22.71
C GLU A 448 10.61 13.40 -23.28
N ARG A 449 9.31 13.36 -23.63
CA ARG A 449 8.65 14.49 -24.29
C ARG A 449 7.87 15.35 -23.29
N ALA A 450 7.74 16.62 -23.64
CA ALA A 450 6.82 17.51 -22.97
C ALA A 450 5.40 17.29 -23.49
N HIS A 451 4.45 17.08 -22.59
CA HIS A 451 3.03 16.87 -22.91
C HIS A 451 2.17 17.91 -22.22
N TYR A 452 0.96 18.14 -22.72
CA TYR A 452 0.00 19.01 -22.02
C TYR A 452 -0.32 18.45 -20.62
N TRP A 453 -0.45 17.13 -20.50
CA TRP A 453 -0.72 16.43 -19.23
C TRP A 453 0.50 16.32 -18.31
N THR A 454 1.70 16.69 -18.76
CA THR A 454 2.86 16.95 -17.88
C THR A 454 3.06 18.44 -17.59
N MET A 455 2.08 19.28 -17.93
CA MET A 455 2.17 20.74 -17.88
C MET A 455 3.38 21.29 -18.65
N GLY A 456 3.67 20.70 -19.81
CA GLY A 456 4.78 21.09 -20.70
C GLY A 456 6.16 20.69 -20.19
N LYS A 457 6.26 19.78 -19.21
CA LYS A 457 7.55 19.34 -18.64
C LYS A 457 8.02 18.04 -19.29
N SER A 458 9.29 17.97 -19.65
CA SER A 458 10.01 16.74 -20.03
C SER A 458 10.94 16.27 -18.91
N GLY A 459 11.51 15.07 -19.04
CA GLY A 459 12.37 14.43 -18.03
C GLY A 459 11.63 14.03 -16.75
N VAL A 460 10.29 14.01 -16.78
CA VAL A 460 9.45 13.81 -15.61
C VAL A 460 9.47 12.34 -15.20
N PRO A 461 9.73 12.00 -13.92
CA PRO A 461 9.57 10.63 -13.44
C PRO A 461 8.13 10.15 -13.65
N SER A 462 7.92 8.94 -14.17
CA SER A 462 6.56 8.43 -14.48
C SER A 462 5.60 8.59 -13.31
N MET A 463 5.99 8.29 -12.07
CA MET A 463 5.11 8.47 -10.90
C MET A 463 4.67 9.93 -10.66
N CYS A 464 5.49 10.92 -11.03
CA CYS A 464 5.11 12.34 -10.94
C CYS A 464 4.00 12.70 -11.96
N ALA A 465 3.89 11.95 -13.05
CA ALA A 465 2.89 12.20 -14.07
C ALA A 465 1.46 12.01 -13.56
N LEU A 466 1.24 11.14 -12.57
CA LEU A 466 -0.09 10.95 -11.97
C LEU A 466 -0.63 12.28 -11.42
N CYS A 467 0.18 12.98 -10.63
CA CYS A 467 -0.20 14.27 -10.05
C CYS A 467 -0.26 15.39 -11.09
N LEU A 468 0.68 15.44 -12.05
CA LEU A 468 0.72 16.47 -13.08
C LEU A 468 -0.47 16.34 -14.05
N SER A 469 -0.82 15.12 -14.45
CA SER A 469 -1.96 14.85 -15.32
C SER A 469 -3.27 15.22 -14.64
N ALA A 470 -3.43 14.83 -13.36
CA ALA A 470 -4.59 15.23 -12.58
C ALA A 470 -4.75 16.75 -12.47
N LEU A 471 -3.64 17.46 -12.21
CA LEU A 471 -3.66 18.91 -12.16
C LEU A 471 -4.00 19.52 -13.52
N ALA A 472 -3.37 19.06 -14.60
CA ALA A 472 -3.65 19.54 -15.96
C ALA A 472 -5.13 19.35 -16.32
N ARG A 473 -5.72 18.20 -15.96
CA ARG A 473 -7.13 17.90 -16.24
C ARG A 473 -8.12 18.62 -15.32
N SER A 474 -7.70 18.99 -14.12
CA SER A 474 -8.52 19.80 -13.22
C SER A 474 -8.80 21.21 -13.77
N GLY A 475 -8.05 21.67 -14.79
CA GLY A 475 -8.20 23.00 -15.37
C GLY A 475 -7.91 24.16 -14.41
N SER A 476 -7.34 23.88 -13.24
CA SER A 476 -7.05 24.91 -12.24
C SER A 476 -5.85 25.74 -12.66
N ASP A 477 -6.05 27.02 -12.92
CA ASP A 477 -4.97 27.98 -13.13
C ASP A 477 -4.32 28.39 -11.80
N ARG A 478 -5.02 28.28 -10.67
CA ARG A 478 -4.51 28.72 -9.35
C ARG A 478 -3.51 27.76 -8.74
N LEU A 479 -3.38 26.54 -9.28
CA LEU A 479 -2.53 25.48 -8.76
C LEU A 479 -1.32 25.25 -9.67
N GLY A 480 -0.14 25.16 -9.07
CA GLY A 480 1.10 24.81 -9.76
C GLY A 480 1.89 23.73 -9.01
N VAL A 481 2.47 22.80 -9.75
CA VAL A 481 3.32 21.73 -9.20
C VAL A 481 4.71 21.79 -9.82
N SER A 482 5.73 21.81 -8.95
CA SER A 482 7.10 21.51 -9.36
C SER A 482 7.48 20.13 -8.82
N PRO A 483 7.58 19.10 -9.69
CA PRO A 483 8.01 17.77 -9.27
C PRO A 483 9.49 17.78 -8.86
N PRO A 484 9.92 16.82 -8.04
CA PRO A 484 11.34 16.66 -7.72
C PRO A 484 12.15 16.32 -8.98
N THR A 485 13.26 17.01 -9.19
CA THR A 485 14.12 16.84 -10.38
C THR A 485 15.28 15.86 -10.17
N GLY A 486 15.56 15.45 -8.92
CA GLY A 486 16.65 14.55 -8.57
C GLY A 486 16.50 13.93 -7.18
N PRO A 487 17.50 13.17 -6.70
CA PRO A 487 17.47 12.46 -5.42
C PRO A 487 17.21 13.34 -4.19
N ASP A 488 17.76 14.57 -4.19
CA ASP A 488 17.56 15.58 -3.15
C ASP A 488 16.48 16.61 -3.51
N GLY A 489 15.75 16.36 -4.61
CA GLY A 489 14.71 17.23 -5.12
C GLY A 489 13.47 17.23 -4.24
N ARG A 490 12.92 18.42 -3.99
CA ARG A 490 11.65 18.59 -3.26
C ARG A 490 10.48 18.66 -4.24
N CYS A 491 9.33 18.14 -3.83
CA CYS A 491 8.07 18.39 -4.52
C CYS A 491 7.42 19.63 -3.92
N THR A 492 7.00 20.58 -4.76
CA THR A 492 6.31 21.80 -4.29
C THR A 492 4.97 21.96 -4.98
N TRP A 493 3.94 22.25 -4.19
CA TRP A 493 2.60 22.59 -4.64
C TRP A 493 2.30 24.03 -4.25
N ARG A 494 1.94 24.86 -5.21
CA ARG A 494 1.67 26.29 -5.00
C ARG A 494 0.23 26.62 -5.31
N PHE A 495 -0.44 27.25 -4.36
CA PHE A 495 -1.83 27.68 -4.40
C PHE A 495 -1.86 29.21 -4.46
N ARG A 496 -2.26 29.79 -5.60
CA ARG A 496 -2.34 31.25 -5.78
C ARG A 496 -3.58 31.81 -5.11
N LYS A 497 -3.40 32.86 -4.30
CA LYS A 497 -4.45 33.51 -3.50
C LYS A 497 -5.43 34.33 -4.30
#